data_AF-A0A935AJP8-F1
#
_entry.id   AF-A0A935AJP8-F1
#
_cell.length_a   1.000
_cell.length_b   1.000
_cell.length_c   1.000
_cell.angle_alpha   90.00
_cell.angle_beta   90.00
_cell.angle_gamma   90.00
#
_symmetry.space_group_name_H-M   'P 1'
#
loop_
_entity.id
_entity.type
_entity.pdbx_description
1 polymer ?
#
loop_
_entity_poly.entity_id
_entity_poly.type
_entity_poly.pdbx_seq_one_letter_code
_entity_poly.pdbx_strand_id
1 'polypeptide(L)'
;MSELWSALRPRLEHLTNPLPLAELQLADARRDEIAPLLIAELDALASDPAPAQADGYVLHLYAMLLLARWRDSRAYRPLAELGHLDESRVDTVFGQLVHDSYGRALASTCDGDLTPLTRLADDDAASTWARAAALEAMTLAALEGHCSRGPVIDFLADFGTREAQALRDNPEHNNDFPLIDPVAAHLADLGATEHLPLIREWFTAGLIDDSYVDATQLEHDIRRSPAAALTAVREAGHGLIDDLMPEIAIWPHIHHMPPVELPPIPLGALREPIVREEAKVGRNDPCPCGSGRKYKKCHGAN
;
A
#
# COMPACT_ATOMS: atom_id res chain seq x y z
N MET A 1 35.00 -2.54 -2.22
CA MET A 1 33.97 -2.44 -1.17
C MET A 1 34.42 -1.40 -0.16
N SER A 2 33.52 -0.51 0.28
CA SER A 2 33.84 0.48 1.31
C SER A 2 34.08 -0.18 2.68
N GLU A 3 34.95 0.40 3.51
CA GLU A 3 35.11 0.00 4.92
C GLU A 3 33.81 0.14 5.71
N LEU A 4 33.02 1.19 5.43
CA LEU A 4 31.72 1.44 6.06
C LEU A 4 30.72 0.32 5.71
N TRP A 5 30.63 -0.07 4.43
CA TRP A 5 29.72 -1.14 4.02
C TRP A 5 30.12 -2.49 4.61
N SER A 6 31.42 -2.75 4.69
CA SER A 6 31.95 -3.98 5.30
C SER A 6 31.56 -4.09 6.78
N ALA A 7 31.38 -2.95 7.47
CA ALA A 7 30.87 -2.91 8.83
C ALA A 7 29.34 -2.95 8.93
N LEU A 8 28.61 -2.27 8.02
CA LEU A 8 27.15 -2.17 8.05
C LEU A 8 26.45 -3.44 7.54
N ARG A 9 26.89 -4.03 6.43
CA ARG A 9 26.19 -5.15 5.78
C ARG A 9 25.88 -6.29 6.75
N PRO A 10 26.82 -6.81 7.56
CA PRO A 10 26.51 -7.91 8.50
C PRO A 10 25.56 -7.53 9.65
N ARG A 11 25.27 -6.23 9.85
CA ARG A 11 24.31 -5.74 10.84
C ARG A 11 22.92 -5.55 10.25
N LEU A 12 22.81 -5.40 8.93
CA LEU A 12 21.57 -5.18 8.20
C LEU A 12 21.10 -6.42 7.44
N GLU A 13 21.99 -7.41 7.24
CA GLU A 13 21.72 -8.59 6.41
C GLU A 13 20.59 -9.45 6.95
N HIS A 14 20.58 -9.64 8.27
CA HIS A 14 19.56 -10.42 8.97
C HIS A 14 18.88 -9.58 10.05
N LEU A 15 17.62 -9.90 10.32
CA LEU A 15 16.81 -9.27 11.34
C LEU A 15 17.46 -9.50 12.71
N THR A 16 17.76 -8.40 13.41
CA THR A 16 18.33 -8.45 14.76
C THR A 16 17.31 -8.03 15.81
N ASN A 17 17.52 -8.51 17.04
CA ASN A 17 16.82 -8.04 18.24
C ASN A 17 17.82 -7.38 19.20
N PRO A 18 17.73 -6.05 19.45
CA PRO A 18 16.78 -5.09 18.87
C PRO A 18 17.04 -4.79 17.39
N LEU A 19 16.10 -4.08 16.73
CA LEU A 19 16.30 -3.58 15.37
C LEU A 19 17.56 -2.70 15.26
N PRO A 20 18.29 -2.73 14.13
CA PRO A 20 19.57 -2.04 13.97
C PRO A 20 19.38 -0.54 13.66
N LEU A 21 18.69 0.18 14.55
CA LEU A 21 18.29 1.58 14.31
C LEU A 21 19.49 2.52 14.12
N ALA A 22 20.58 2.30 14.86
CA ALA A 22 21.79 3.12 14.75
C ALA A 22 22.49 2.91 13.39
N GLU A 23 22.53 1.67 12.91
CA GLU A 23 23.08 1.30 11.61
C GLU A 23 22.24 1.84 10.45
N LEU A 24 20.91 1.79 10.57
CA LEU A 24 19.99 2.39 9.60
C LEU A 24 20.13 3.91 9.55
N GLN A 25 20.26 4.58 10.70
CA GLN A 25 20.54 6.02 10.76
C GLN A 25 21.90 6.37 10.15
N LEU A 26 22.93 5.55 10.39
CA LEU A 26 24.24 5.74 9.78
C LEU A 26 24.21 5.54 8.27
N ALA A 27 23.45 4.57 7.78
CA ALA A 27 23.21 4.37 6.35
C ALA A 27 22.50 5.57 5.71
N ASP A 28 21.43 6.09 6.35
CA ASP A 28 20.69 7.29 5.94
C ASP A 28 21.62 8.52 5.85
N ALA A 29 22.47 8.72 6.85
CA ALA A 29 23.44 9.81 6.89
C ALA A 29 24.57 9.69 5.85
N ARG A 30 24.77 8.51 5.25
CA ARG A 30 25.86 8.20 4.30
C ARG A 30 25.35 7.73 2.94
N ARG A 31 24.17 8.23 2.53
CA ARG A 31 23.49 7.92 1.26
C ARG A 31 24.44 7.77 0.05
N ASP A 32 25.27 8.76 -0.25
CA ASP A 32 26.08 8.76 -1.49
C ASP A 32 27.03 7.56 -1.58
N GLU A 33 27.49 7.07 -0.44
CA GLU A 33 28.36 5.90 -0.34
C GLU A 33 27.58 4.59 -0.32
N ILE A 34 26.41 4.58 0.33
CA ILE A 34 25.61 3.38 0.58
C ILE A 34 24.65 3.04 -0.57
N ALA A 35 24.05 4.03 -1.22
CA ALA A 35 23.04 3.82 -2.26
C ALA A 35 23.54 2.91 -3.40
N PRO A 36 24.75 3.09 -3.99
CA PRO A 36 25.23 2.20 -5.04
C PRO A 36 25.35 0.73 -4.61
N LEU A 37 25.59 0.49 -3.32
CA LEU A 37 25.74 -0.86 -2.77
C LEU A 37 24.37 -1.50 -2.56
N LEU A 38 23.40 -0.75 -2.02
CA LEU A 38 22.02 -1.22 -1.87
C LEU A 38 21.35 -1.50 -3.22
N ILE A 39 21.62 -0.68 -4.24
CA ILE A 39 21.16 -0.94 -5.60
C ILE A 39 21.73 -2.26 -6.12
N ALA A 40 23.02 -2.52 -5.91
CA ALA A 40 23.65 -3.76 -6.32
C ALA A 40 23.07 -5.00 -5.60
N GLU A 41 22.65 -4.87 -4.34
CA GLU A 41 21.93 -5.95 -3.63
C GLU A 41 20.55 -6.22 -4.25
N LEU A 42 19.81 -5.17 -4.66
CA LEU A 42 18.53 -5.34 -5.36
C LEU A 42 18.70 -5.94 -6.76
N ASP A 43 19.70 -5.51 -7.53
CA ASP A 43 20.03 -6.08 -8.85
C ASP A 43 20.37 -7.58 -8.75
N ALA A 44 21.16 -7.96 -7.74
CA ALA A 44 21.53 -9.34 -7.50
C ALA A 44 20.30 -10.19 -7.15
N LEU A 45 19.42 -9.69 -6.30
CA LEU A 45 18.19 -10.37 -5.91
C LEU A 45 17.16 -10.48 -7.03
N ALA A 46 17.02 -9.45 -7.88
CA ALA A 46 16.19 -9.51 -9.07
C ALA A 46 16.65 -10.63 -10.03
N SER A 47 17.96 -10.89 -10.08
CA SER A 47 18.54 -11.98 -10.88
C SER A 47 18.41 -13.35 -10.20
N ASP A 48 18.60 -13.41 -8.88
CA ASP A 48 18.50 -14.62 -8.06
C ASP A 48 17.93 -14.29 -6.66
N PRO A 49 16.64 -14.56 -6.40
CA PRO A 49 16.02 -14.24 -5.13
C PRO A 49 16.29 -15.28 -4.04
N ALA A 50 17.15 -16.29 -4.28
CA ALA A 50 17.46 -17.31 -3.28
C ALA A 50 17.94 -16.75 -1.92
N PRO A 51 18.76 -15.67 -1.84
CA PRO A 51 19.14 -15.09 -0.55
C PRO A 51 17.95 -14.61 0.29
N ALA A 52 16.92 -14.06 -0.34
CA ALA A 52 15.73 -13.55 0.35
C ALA A 52 14.85 -14.66 0.95
N GLN A 53 15.12 -15.92 0.63
CA GLN A 53 14.43 -17.08 1.21
C GLN A 53 15.16 -17.62 2.46
N ALA A 54 16.32 -17.08 2.80
CA ALA A 54 17.05 -17.47 4.00
C ALA A 54 16.37 -16.92 5.26
N ASP A 55 16.35 -17.73 6.32
CA ASP A 55 15.71 -17.36 7.58
C ASP A 55 16.27 -16.04 8.14
N GLY A 56 15.36 -15.13 8.45
CA GLY A 56 15.64 -13.79 8.96
C GLY A 56 16.38 -12.85 8.01
N TYR A 57 16.60 -13.18 6.73
CA TYR A 57 17.22 -12.24 5.78
C TYR A 57 16.28 -11.07 5.46
N VAL A 58 16.76 -9.83 5.58
CA VAL A 58 15.94 -8.61 5.40
C VAL A 58 16.68 -7.47 4.72
N LEU A 59 17.90 -7.69 4.21
CA LEU A 59 18.75 -6.61 3.68
C LEU A 59 18.07 -5.81 2.58
N HIS A 60 17.37 -6.50 1.68
CA HIS A 60 16.72 -5.91 0.53
C HIS A 60 15.46 -5.14 0.90
N LEU A 61 14.80 -5.49 2.00
CA LEU A 61 13.69 -4.73 2.54
C LEU A 61 14.19 -3.37 3.06
N TYR A 62 15.32 -3.35 3.77
CA TYR A 62 15.98 -2.09 4.14
C TYR A 62 16.47 -1.32 2.90
N ALA A 63 17.02 -2.01 1.91
CA ALA A 63 17.45 -1.40 0.65
C ALA A 63 16.29 -0.69 -0.06
N MET A 64 15.17 -1.39 -0.25
CA MET A 64 13.94 -0.87 -0.85
C MET A 64 13.47 0.39 -0.13
N LEU A 65 13.32 0.35 1.19
CA LEU A 65 12.77 1.46 1.97
C LEU A 65 13.72 2.68 2.00
N LEU A 66 15.03 2.48 2.14
CA LEU A 66 16.01 3.57 2.11
C LEU A 66 16.09 4.21 0.71
N LEU A 67 16.16 3.40 -0.35
CA LEU A 67 16.22 3.90 -1.73
C LEU A 67 14.93 4.62 -2.13
N ALA A 68 13.77 4.12 -1.69
CA ALA A 68 12.48 4.79 -1.84
C ALA A 68 12.48 6.15 -1.13
N ARG A 69 12.89 6.21 0.15
CA ARG A 69 13.03 7.46 0.91
C ARG A 69 13.94 8.48 0.23
N TRP A 70 15.02 8.01 -0.38
CA TRP A 70 15.97 8.86 -1.09
C TRP A 70 15.53 9.27 -2.50
N ARG A 71 14.41 8.72 -3.00
CA ARG A 71 13.95 8.87 -4.39
C ARG A 71 15.02 8.44 -5.38
N ASP A 72 15.74 7.37 -5.08
CA ASP A 72 16.82 6.89 -5.93
C ASP A 72 16.26 6.02 -7.05
N SER A 73 16.09 6.62 -8.22
CA SER A 73 15.40 5.97 -9.35
C SER A 73 16.14 4.78 -9.95
N ARG A 74 17.42 4.59 -9.61
CA ARG A 74 18.18 3.40 -10.00
C ARG A 74 17.60 2.11 -9.39
N ALA A 75 16.87 2.21 -8.28
CA ALA A 75 16.21 1.07 -7.66
C ALA A 75 14.91 0.64 -8.35
N TYR A 76 14.34 1.49 -9.22
CA TYR A 76 13.02 1.27 -9.81
C TYR A 76 12.92 -0.04 -10.59
N ARG A 77 13.85 -0.27 -11.52
CA ARG A 77 13.83 -1.45 -12.40
C ARG A 77 14.11 -2.75 -11.63
N PRO A 78 15.10 -2.82 -10.72
CA PRO A 78 15.29 -4.01 -9.88
C PRO A 78 14.08 -4.33 -9.00
N LEU A 79 13.45 -3.30 -8.42
CA LEU A 79 12.24 -3.49 -7.62
C LEU A 79 11.07 -4.00 -8.46
N ALA A 80 10.84 -3.44 -9.66
CA ALA A 80 9.80 -3.92 -10.56
C ALA A 80 10.05 -5.36 -11.01
N GLU A 81 11.31 -5.73 -11.27
CA GLU A 81 11.68 -7.09 -11.67
C GLU A 81 11.41 -8.13 -10.56
N LEU A 82 11.68 -7.77 -9.30
CA LEU A 82 11.32 -8.61 -8.16
C LEU A 82 9.81 -8.83 -8.01
N GLY A 83 8.97 -7.95 -8.57
CA GLY A 83 7.52 -8.10 -8.55
C GLY A 83 7.01 -9.24 -9.43
N HIS A 84 7.79 -9.65 -10.45
CA HIS A 84 7.43 -10.73 -11.38
C HIS A 84 7.57 -12.15 -10.78
N LEU A 85 7.79 -12.26 -9.47
CA LEU A 85 7.78 -13.53 -8.77
C LEU A 85 6.34 -14.06 -8.63
N ASP A 86 6.19 -15.39 -8.56
CA ASP A 86 4.90 -16.02 -8.27
C ASP A 86 4.45 -15.75 -6.83
N GLU A 87 3.17 -15.99 -6.55
CA GLU A 87 2.52 -15.77 -5.24
C GLU A 87 3.36 -16.30 -4.06
N SER A 88 3.86 -17.55 -4.16
CA SER A 88 4.58 -18.19 -3.06
C SER A 88 5.94 -17.53 -2.77
N ARG A 89 6.58 -17.01 -3.82
CA ARG A 89 7.91 -16.41 -3.74
C ARG A 89 7.82 -14.93 -3.38
N VAL A 90 6.82 -14.20 -3.87
CA VAL A 90 6.60 -12.79 -3.50
C VAL A 90 6.39 -12.65 -1.99
N ASP A 91 5.54 -13.49 -1.40
CA ASP A 91 5.30 -13.49 0.05
C ASP A 91 6.58 -13.78 0.85
N THR A 92 7.42 -14.68 0.34
CA THR A 92 8.71 -14.99 0.98
C THR A 92 9.69 -13.82 0.87
N VAL A 93 9.75 -13.17 -0.29
CA VAL A 93 10.70 -12.08 -0.55
C VAL A 93 10.27 -10.79 0.15
N PHE A 94 9.03 -10.37 0.02
CA PHE A 94 8.57 -9.08 0.54
C PHE A 94 7.89 -9.19 1.91
N GLY A 95 7.40 -10.36 2.29
CA GLY A 95 6.55 -10.52 3.47
C GLY A 95 5.35 -9.58 3.40
N GLN A 96 4.97 -9.01 4.55
CA GLN A 96 3.87 -8.05 4.63
C GLN A 96 4.08 -6.78 3.81
N LEU A 97 5.33 -6.43 3.47
CA LEU A 97 5.61 -5.19 2.73
C LEU A 97 5.10 -5.24 1.29
N VAL A 98 4.79 -6.42 0.74
CA VAL A 98 4.14 -6.48 -0.59
C VAL A 98 2.80 -5.74 -0.58
N HIS A 99 2.08 -5.78 0.55
CA HIS A 99 0.78 -5.12 0.72
C HIS A 99 0.95 -3.66 1.19
N ASP A 100 1.90 -3.40 2.09
CA ASP A 100 1.94 -2.13 2.84
C ASP A 100 2.82 -1.05 2.19
N SER A 101 3.94 -1.43 1.59
CA SER A 101 5.00 -0.47 1.23
C SER A 101 5.56 -0.64 -0.19
N TYR A 102 5.39 -1.81 -0.81
CA TYR A 102 6.05 -2.13 -2.08
C TYR A 102 5.57 -1.24 -3.24
N GLY A 103 4.25 -1.03 -3.40
CA GLY A 103 3.71 -0.11 -4.41
C GLY A 103 4.16 1.34 -4.18
N ARG A 104 4.12 1.80 -2.93
CA ARG A 104 4.67 3.11 -2.51
C ARG A 104 6.17 3.24 -2.79
N ALA A 105 6.96 2.17 -2.60
CA ALA A 105 8.40 2.16 -2.90
C ALA A 105 8.68 2.21 -4.41
N LEU A 106 7.90 1.49 -5.21
CA LEU A 106 7.93 1.59 -6.67
C LEU A 106 7.59 3.01 -7.13
N ALA A 107 6.52 3.63 -6.61
CA ALA A 107 6.17 5.02 -6.92
C ALA A 107 7.27 6.01 -6.53
N SER A 108 7.90 5.79 -5.37
CA SER A 108 8.96 6.64 -4.83
C SER A 108 10.23 6.61 -5.68
N THR A 109 10.47 5.50 -6.39
CA THR A 109 11.65 5.33 -7.23
C THR A 109 11.37 5.47 -8.72
N CYS A 110 10.10 5.53 -9.14
CA CYS A 110 9.69 5.69 -10.53
C CYS A 110 10.46 6.83 -11.25
N ASP A 111 11.08 6.50 -12.38
CA ASP A 111 11.85 7.43 -13.23
C ASP A 111 10.99 8.13 -14.30
N GLY A 112 9.68 7.89 -14.28
CA GLY A 112 8.71 8.41 -15.25
C GLY A 112 8.42 7.48 -16.43
N ASP A 113 9.22 6.42 -16.65
CA ASP A 113 8.92 5.36 -17.61
C ASP A 113 7.91 4.37 -17.00
N LEU A 114 6.70 4.32 -17.56
CA LEU A 114 5.64 3.43 -17.05
C LEU A 114 5.87 1.95 -17.41
N THR A 115 6.77 1.65 -18.35
CA THR A 115 6.92 0.31 -18.93
C THR A 115 7.13 -0.80 -17.89
N PRO A 116 7.99 -0.63 -16.86
CA PRO A 116 8.16 -1.66 -15.83
C PRO A 116 6.86 -1.95 -15.07
N LEU A 117 6.06 -0.92 -14.75
CA LEU A 117 4.82 -1.09 -13.98
C LEU A 117 3.68 -1.68 -14.81
N THR A 118 3.52 -1.24 -16.06
CA THR A 118 2.48 -1.80 -16.93
C THR A 118 2.77 -3.27 -17.22
N ARG A 119 4.05 -3.63 -17.42
CA ARG A 119 4.45 -5.04 -17.61
C ARG A 119 4.17 -5.89 -16.38
N LEU A 120 4.47 -5.38 -15.19
CA LEU A 120 4.19 -6.08 -13.94
C LEU A 120 2.69 -6.28 -13.72
N ALA A 121 1.88 -5.24 -13.94
CA ALA A 121 0.42 -5.34 -13.81
C ALA A 121 -0.20 -6.38 -14.76
N ASP A 122 0.30 -6.46 -16.00
CA ASP A 122 -0.17 -7.41 -17.02
C ASP A 122 0.46 -8.82 -16.93
N ASP A 123 1.33 -9.10 -15.97
CA ASP A 123 1.93 -10.43 -15.82
C ASP A 123 1.03 -11.37 -15.00
N ASP A 124 0.28 -12.22 -15.70
CA ASP A 124 -0.59 -13.22 -15.06
C ASP A 124 0.17 -14.33 -14.29
N ALA A 125 1.49 -14.44 -14.46
CA ALA A 125 2.32 -15.34 -13.65
C ALA A 125 2.79 -14.71 -12.34
N ALA A 126 2.71 -13.38 -12.22
CA ALA A 126 3.08 -12.65 -11.01
C ALA A 126 1.97 -12.74 -9.96
N SER A 127 2.36 -12.56 -8.69
CA SER A 127 1.42 -12.46 -7.58
C SER A 127 0.37 -11.36 -7.80
N THR A 128 -0.88 -11.63 -7.41
CA THR A 128 -1.96 -10.63 -7.45
C THR A 128 -1.59 -9.39 -6.64
N TRP A 129 -0.87 -9.54 -5.52
CA TRP A 129 -0.42 -8.41 -4.69
C TRP A 129 0.65 -7.57 -5.37
N ALA A 130 1.60 -8.19 -6.06
CA ALA A 130 2.60 -7.45 -6.83
C ALA A 130 1.98 -6.69 -8.01
N ARG A 131 0.97 -7.29 -8.68
CA ARG A 131 0.19 -6.62 -9.72
C ARG A 131 -0.59 -5.43 -9.16
N ALA A 132 -1.26 -5.59 -8.02
CA ALA A 132 -1.95 -4.50 -7.33
C ALA A 132 -0.99 -3.37 -6.93
N ALA A 133 0.18 -3.72 -6.39
CA ALA A 133 1.22 -2.75 -6.06
C ALA A 133 1.72 -1.96 -7.29
N ALA A 134 1.74 -2.58 -8.48
CA ALA A 134 2.07 -1.88 -9.71
C ALA A 134 1.00 -0.84 -10.11
N LEU A 135 -0.28 -1.19 -9.95
CA LEU A 135 -1.42 -0.29 -10.19
C LEU A 135 -1.41 0.89 -9.21
N GLU A 136 -1.15 0.64 -7.92
CA GLU A 136 -0.96 1.67 -6.90
C GLU A 136 0.23 2.58 -7.28
N ALA A 137 1.36 1.97 -7.67
CA ALA A 137 2.58 2.69 -7.98
C ALA A 137 2.41 3.67 -9.14
N MET A 138 1.74 3.28 -10.22
CA MET A 138 1.46 4.16 -11.36
C MET A 138 0.55 5.31 -10.96
N THR A 139 -0.47 5.02 -10.15
CA THR A 139 -1.43 6.01 -9.65
C THR A 139 -0.74 7.05 -8.79
N LEU A 140 0.05 6.61 -7.80
CA LEU A 140 0.77 7.49 -6.90
C LEU A 140 1.86 8.29 -7.62
N ALA A 141 2.59 7.66 -8.55
CA ALA A 141 3.57 8.36 -9.40
C ALA A 141 2.92 9.47 -10.25
N ALA A 142 1.70 9.25 -10.77
CA ALA A 142 0.97 10.27 -11.52
C ALA A 142 0.47 11.41 -10.62
N LEU A 143 -0.03 11.10 -9.41
CA LEU A 143 -0.47 12.11 -8.43
C LEU A 143 0.68 12.99 -7.95
N GLU A 144 1.85 12.40 -7.74
CA GLU A 144 3.08 13.10 -7.33
C GLU A 144 3.78 13.82 -8.50
N GLY A 145 3.30 13.63 -9.73
CA GLY A 145 3.82 14.28 -10.93
C GLY A 145 5.12 13.69 -11.47
N HIS A 146 5.46 12.45 -11.09
CA HIS A 146 6.60 11.71 -11.63
C HIS A 146 6.35 11.22 -13.07
N CYS A 147 5.09 11.00 -13.44
CA CYS A 147 4.68 10.61 -14.78
C CYS A 147 3.41 11.34 -15.23
N SER A 148 3.07 11.21 -16.51
CA SER A 148 1.86 11.84 -17.06
C SER A 148 0.60 11.07 -16.65
N ARG A 149 -0.40 11.80 -16.16
CA ARG A 149 -1.67 11.23 -15.69
C ARG A 149 -2.48 10.52 -16.78
N GLY A 150 -2.55 11.09 -17.99
CA GLY A 150 -3.36 10.56 -19.10
C GLY A 150 -3.04 9.10 -19.44
N PRO A 151 -1.77 8.76 -19.75
CA PRO A 151 -1.37 7.38 -20.00
C PRO A 151 -1.69 6.38 -18.88
N VAL A 152 -1.63 6.82 -17.61
CA VAL A 152 -2.00 5.98 -16.47
C VAL A 152 -3.51 5.73 -16.44
N ILE A 153 -4.33 6.77 -16.66
CA ILE A 153 -5.80 6.64 -16.76
C ILE A 153 -6.16 5.68 -17.91
N ASP A 154 -5.56 5.87 -19.08
CA ASP A 154 -5.81 5.03 -20.26
C ASP A 154 -5.50 3.56 -19.97
N PHE A 155 -4.34 3.28 -19.34
CA PHE A 155 -3.94 1.93 -18.94
C PHE A 155 -4.91 1.32 -17.93
N LEU A 156 -5.25 2.06 -16.85
CA LEU A 156 -6.15 1.57 -15.80
C LEU A 156 -7.56 1.28 -16.35
N ALA A 157 -8.08 2.11 -17.25
CA ALA A 157 -9.38 1.90 -17.86
C ALA A 157 -9.40 0.66 -18.78
N ASP A 158 -8.34 0.46 -19.58
CA ASP A 158 -8.19 -0.76 -20.39
C ASP A 158 -8.05 -2.01 -19.52
N PHE A 159 -7.17 -1.95 -18.51
CA PHE A 159 -6.94 -3.04 -17.57
C PHE A 159 -8.23 -3.43 -16.83
N GLY A 160 -8.95 -2.45 -16.26
CA GLY A 160 -10.22 -2.70 -15.59
C GLY A 160 -11.29 -3.27 -16.52
N THR A 161 -11.30 -2.88 -17.80
CA THR A 161 -12.21 -3.47 -18.80
C THR A 161 -11.88 -4.95 -19.05
N ARG A 162 -10.59 -5.30 -19.12
CA ARG A 162 -10.16 -6.70 -19.26
C ARG A 162 -10.48 -7.54 -18.02
N GLU A 163 -10.22 -7.01 -16.82
CA GLU A 163 -10.58 -7.70 -15.57
C GLU A 163 -12.10 -7.87 -15.42
N ALA A 164 -12.89 -6.85 -15.75
CA ALA A 164 -14.35 -6.94 -15.78
C ALA A 164 -14.85 -8.04 -16.72
N GLN A 165 -14.21 -8.18 -17.88
CA GLN A 165 -14.54 -9.25 -18.83
C GLN A 165 -14.14 -10.63 -18.28
N ALA A 166 -12.95 -10.75 -17.69
CA ALA A 166 -12.48 -11.99 -17.07
C ALA A 166 -13.43 -12.47 -15.96
N LEU A 167 -13.91 -11.56 -15.09
CA LEU A 167 -14.89 -11.87 -14.04
C LEU A 167 -16.25 -12.30 -14.60
N ARG A 168 -16.69 -11.72 -15.72
CA ARG A 168 -17.93 -12.15 -16.40
C ARG A 168 -17.80 -13.56 -16.99
N ASP A 169 -16.63 -13.87 -17.53
CA ASP A 169 -16.34 -15.18 -18.12
C ASP A 169 -16.11 -16.25 -17.04
N ASN A 170 -15.52 -15.86 -15.91
CA ASN A 170 -15.27 -16.71 -14.75
C ASN A 170 -15.45 -15.91 -13.44
N PRO A 171 -16.58 -16.05 -12.73
CA PRO A 171 -16.82 -15.34 -11.46
C PRO A 171 -15.83 -15.69 -10.33
N GLU A 172 -15.09 -16.79 -10.44
CA GLU A 172 -14.04 -17.16 -9.48
C GLU A 172 -12.65 -16.58 -9.85
N HIS A 173 -12.55 -15.79 -10.93
CA HIS A 173 -11.30 -15.12 -11.31
C HIS A 173 -10.86 -14.16 -10.20
N ASN A 174 -9.67 -14.37 -9.65
CA ASN A 174 -9.13 -13.60 -8.53
C ASN A 174 -10.10 -13.50 -7.33
N ASN A 175 -10.85 -14.58 -7.04
CA ASN A 175 -11.99 -14.59 -6.10
C ASN A 175 -11.74 -13.95 -4.73
N ASP A 176 -10.50 -14.00 -4.21
CA ASP A 176 -10.17 -13.41 -2.90
C ASP A 176 -9.85 -11.91 -2.97
N PHE A 177 -9.36 -11.42 -4.12
CA PHE A 177 -9.00 -10.02 -4.33
C PHE A 177 -9.05 -9.64 -5.82
N PRO A 178 -10.24 -9.34 -6.36
CA PRO A 178 -10.41 -8.92 -7.75
C PRO A 178 -9.69 -7.59 -8.01
N LEU A 179 -8.76 -7.56 -8.98
CA LEU A 179 -7.99 -6.34 -9.28
C LEU A 179 -8.84 -5.19 -9.85
N ILE A 180 -10.09 -5.45 -10.24
CA ILE A 180 -11.04 -4.40 -10.64
C ILE A 180 -11.36 -3.44 -9.48
N ASP A 181 -11.32 -3.92 -8.23
CA ASP A 181 -11.62 -3.13 -7.04
C ASP A 181 -10.62 -1.98 -6.84
N PRO A 182 -9.29 -2.23 -6.75
CA PRO A 182 -8.30 -1.14 -6.69
C PRO A 182 -8.27 -0.29 -7.95
N VAL A 183 -8.58 -0.85 -9.14
CA VAL A 183 -8.64 -0.05 -10.39
C VAL A 183 -9.73 1.01 -10.31
N ALA A 184 -10.91 0.69 -9.80
CA ALA A 184 -11.99 1.66 -9.64
C ALA A 184 -11.58 2.80 -8.67
N ALA A 185 -10.94 2.45 -7.56
CA ALA A 185 -10.41 3.43 -6.59
C ALA A 185 -9.33 4.33 -7.24
N HIS A 186 -8.38 3.75 -7.96
CA HIS A 186 -7.31 4.50 -8.62
C HIS A 186 -7.81 5.44 -9.72
N LEU A 187 -8.79 5.02 -10.53
CA LEU A 187 -9.45 5.91 -11.49
C LEU A 187 -10.13 7.09 -10.78
N ALA A 188 -10.70 6.85 -9.59
CA ALA A 188 -11.26 7.91 -8.77
C ALA A 188 -10.18 8.87 -8.26
N ASP A 189 -9.09 8.36 -7.70
CA ASP A 189 -7.97 9.17 -7.20
C ASP A 189 -7.37 10.08 -8.30
N LEU A 190 -7.28 9.58 -9.53
CA LEU A 190 -6.77 10.33 -10.68
C LEU A 190 -7.78 11.34 -11.25
N GLY A 191 -9.02 11.33 -10.75
CA GLY A 191 -10.10 12.21 -11.21
C GLY A 191 -10.56 11.90 -12.63
N ALA A 192 -10.59 10.62 -13.02
CA ALA A 192 -10.90 10.14 -14.36
C ALA A 192 -12.41 10.17 -14.66
N THR A 193 -13.03 11.34 -14.54
CA THR A 193 -14.50 11.52 -14.64
C THR A 193 -15.11 11.04 -15.95
N GLU A 194 -14.33 11.00 -17.03
CA GLU A 194 -14.67 10.44 -18.34
C GLU A 194 -15.01 8.95 -18.29
N HIS A 195 -14.43 8.20 -17.33
CA HIS A 195 -14.68 6.78 -17.13
C HIS A 195 -15.77 6.48 -16.09
N LEU A 196 -16.39 7.51 -15.49
CA LEU A 196 -17.47 7.30 -14.52
C LEU A 196 -18.65 6.46 -15.04
N PRO A 197 -19.10 6.58 -16.31
CA PRO A 197 -20.13 5.70 -16.85
C PRO A 197 -19.71 4.21 -16.85
N LEU A 198 -18.45 3.93 -17.17
CA LEU A 198 -17.89 2.58 -17.18
C LEU A 198 -17.81 2.01 -15.75
N ILE A 199 -17.32 2.80 -14.78
CA ILE A 199 -17.24 2.37 -13.38
C ILE A 199 -18.64 2.06 -12.82
N ARG A 200 -19.66 2.88 -13.15
CA ARG A 200 -21.05 2.62 -12.76
C ARG A 200 -21.61 1.33 -13.37
N GLU A 201 -21.17 0.96 -14.58
CA GLU A 201 -21.51 -0.32 -15.18
C GLU A 201 -20.94 -1.48 -14.36
N TRP A 202 -19.69 -1.39 -13.91
CA TRP A 202 -19.06 -2.41 -13.07
C TRP A 202 -19.80 -2.60 -11.74
N PHE A 203 -20.18 -1.52 -11.06
CA PHE A 203 -21.03 -1.59 -9.86
C PHE A 203 -22.41 -2.21 -10.15
N THR A 204 -23.07 -1.78 -11.23
CA THR A 204 -24.40 -2.30 -11.60
C THR A 204 -24.36 -3.80 -11.93
N ALA A 205 -23.24 -4.26 -12.50
CA ALA A 205 -22.99 -5.65 -12.82
C ALA A 205 -22.57 -6.49 -11.60
N GLY A 206 -22.35 -5.87 -10.42
CA GLY A 206 -21.89 -6.55 -9.22
C GLY A 206 -20.47 -7.09 -9.33
N LEU A 207 -19.62 -6.43 -10.11
CA LEU A 207 -18.22 -6.84 -10.34
C LEU A 207 -17.24 -6.24 -9.32
N ILE A 208 -17.67 -5.20 -8.59
CA ILE A 208 -16.87 -4.53 -7.56
C ILE A 208 -17.41 -4.95 -6.19
N ASP A 209 -16.51 -5.23 -5.24
CA ASP A 209 -16.89 -5.39 -3.84
C ASP A 209 -17.17 -4.02 -3.19
N ASP A 210 -18.44 -3.76 -2.90
CA ASP A 210 -18.90 -2.54 -2.20
C ASP A 210 -18.27 -2.37 -0.80
N SER A 211 -17.70 -3.43 -0.22
CA SER A 211 -16.95 -3.36 1.05
C SER A 211 -15.55 -2.77 0.89
N TYR A 212 -14.98 -2.89 -0.31
CA TYR A 212 -13.68 -2.33 -0.68
C TYR A 212 -13.83 -0.92 -1.25
N VAL A 213 -14.73 -0.71 -2.23
CA VAL A 213 -15.05 0.62 -2.77
C VAL A 213 -16.54 0.91 -2.66
N ASP A 214 -16.91 1.90 -1.84
CA ASP A 214 -18.29 2.41 -1.82
C ASP A 214 -18.57 3.29 -3.05
N ALA A 215 -19.63 2.99 -3.80
CA ALA A 215 -20.00 3.73 -5.01
C ALA A 215 -20.29 5.22 -4.75
N THR A 216 -20.88 5.56 -3.60
CA THR A 216 -21.21 6.97 -3.27
C THR A 216 -19.94 7.75 -2.96
N GLN A 217 -19.02 7.15 -2.20
CA GLN A 217 -17.72 7.71 -1.89
C GLN A 217 -16.88 7.87 -3.16
N LEU A 218 -16.87 6.86 -4.05
CA LEU A 218 -16.16 6.94 -5.32
C LEU A 218 -16.67 8.09 -6.19
N GLU A 219 -17.99 8.30 -6.27
CA GLU A 219 -18.55 9.43 -7.04
C GLU A 219 -18.15 10.81 -6.48
N HIS A 220 -17.89 10.89 -5.18
CA HIS A 220 -17.34 12.08 -4.56
C HIS A 220 -15.84 12.22 -4.89
N ASP A 221 -15.09 11.14 -4.74
CA ASP A 221 -13.63 11.12 -4.81
C ASP A 221 -13.13 11.41 -6.22
N ILE A 222 -13.79 10.86 -7.24
CA ILE A 222 -13.47 11.12 -8.66
C ILE A 222 -13.62 12.58 -9.09
N ARG A 223 -14.27 13.42 -8.28
CA ARG A 223 -14.45 14.85 -8.55
C ARG A 223 -13.47 15.72 -7.79
N ARG A 224 -12.60 15.14 -6.95
CA ARG A 224 -11.55 15.88 -6.25
C ARG A 224 -10.59 16.50 -7.28
N SER A 225 -10.06 17.67 -6.93
CA SER A 225 -8.90 18.19 -7.65
C SER A 225 -7.69 17.27 -7.40
N PRO A 226 -6.69 17.20 -8.30
CA PRO A 226 -5.51 16.36 -8.11
C PRO A 226 -4.79 16.61 -6.78
N ALA A 227 -4.69 17.88 -6.36
CA ALA A 227 -4.09 18.23 -5.08
C ALA A 227 -4.89 17.70 -3.88
N ALA A 228 -6.23 17.73 -3.95
CA ALA A 228 -7.08 17.21 -2.89
C ALA A 228 -7.05 15.67 -2.83
N ALA A 229 -6.98 15.00 -3.98
CA ALA A 229 -6.80 13.56 -4.06
C ALA A 229 -5.45 13.13 -3.44
N LEU A 230 -4.36 13.80 -3.81
CA LEU A 230 -3.04 13.52 -3.23
C LEU A 230 -3.01 13.74 -1.72
N THR A 231 -3.64 14.81 -1.20
CA THR A 231 -3.77 15.02 0.25
C THR A 231 -4.53 13.87 0.91
N ALA A 232 -5.66 13.45 0.35
CA ALA A 232 -6.45 12.35 0.90
C ALA A 232 -5.66 11.02 0.94
N VAL A 233 -4.94 10.69 -0.14
CA VAL A 233 -4.06 9.51 -0.23
C VAL A 233 -2.98 9.54 0.86
N ARG A 234 -2.35 10.71 1.08
CA ARG A 234 -1.34 10.88 2.13
C ARG A 234 -1.92 10.77 3.54
N GLU A 235 -3.08 11.37 3.78
CA GLU A 235 -3.78 11.29 5.08
C GLU A 235 -4.22 9.85 5.41
N ALA A 236 -4.49 9.04 4.39
CA ALA A 236 -4.76 7.61 4.52
C ALA A 236 -3.49 6.75 4.72
N GLY A 237 -2.29 7.33 4.66
CA GLY A 237 -1.02 6.61 4.85
C GLY A 237 -0.41 6.04 3.56
N HIS A 238 -1.02 6.29 2.39
CA HIS A 238 -0.60 5.75 1.09
C HIS A 238 0.28 6.73 0.28
N GLY A 239 0.92 7.69 0.96
CA GLY A 239 1.86 8.63 0.33
C GLY A 239 3.19 7.96 -0.07
N LEU A 240 4.12 8.70 -0.66
CA LEU A 240 5.48 8.17 -0.88
C LEU A 240 6.17 7.76 0.44
N ILE A 241 7.21 6.93 0.35
CA ILE A 241 7.99 6.53 1.54
C ILE A 241 8.84 7.72 1.97
N ASP A 242 8.42 8.49 2.98
CA ASP A 242 9.17 9.64 3.48
C ASP A 242 9.95 9.35 4.75
N ASP A 243 9.52 8.39 5.56
CA ASP A 243 10.15 8.00 6.82
C ASP A 243 10.27 6.47 6.87
N LEU A 244 11.40 5.99 7.36
CA LEU A 244 11.65 4.57 7.51
C LEU A 244 10.94 4.00 8.76
N MET A 245 10.79 4.80 9.81
CA MET A 245 10.32 4.30 11.10
C MET A 245 8.92 3.69 11.07
N PRO A 246 7.89 4.32 10.47
CA PRO A 246 6.56 3.72 10.38
C PRO A 246 6.57 2.37 9.66
N GLU A 247 7.43 2.22 8.65
CA GLU A 247 7.52 1.03 7.80
C GLU A 247 8.15 -0.17 8.52
N ILE A 248 9.10 0.07 9.43
CA ILE A 248 9.83 -0.99 10.16
C ILE A 248 9.33 -1.22 11.59
N ALA A 249 8.52 -0.32 12.14
CA ALA A 249 8.10 -0.37 13.54
C ALA A 249 7.16 -1.53 13.87
N ILE A 250 6.46 -2.07 12.87
CA ILE A 250 5.58 -3.23 13.03
C ILE A 250 6.34 -4.57 12.99
N TRP A 251 7.57 -4.59 12.46
CA TRP A 251 8.34 -5.83 12.31
C TRP A 251 8.56 -6.57 13.64
N PRO A 252 8.87 -5.91 14.78
CA PRO A 252 8.96 -6.60 16.05
C PRO A 252 7.67 -7.32 16.44
N HIS A 253 6.49 -6.78 16.13
CA HIS A 253 5.23 -7.44 16.41
C HIS A 253 5.08 -8.72 15.56
N ILE A 254 5.38 -8.62 14.27
CA ILE A 254 5.33 -9.73 13.30
C ILE A 254 6.30 -10.85 13.71
N HIS A 255 7.49 -10.49 14.20
CA HIS A 255 8.55 -11.43 14.56
C HIS A 255 8.61 -11.76 16.06
N HIS A 256 7.59 -11.40 16.84
CA HIS A 256 7.50 -11.66 18.30
C HIS A 256 8.69 -11.12 19.13
N MET A 257 9.20 -9.95 18.77
CA MET A 257 10.26 -9.21 19.45
C MET A 257 9.68 -8.05 20.29
N PRO A 258 10.46 -7.48 21.25
CA PRO A 258 10.05 -6.30 21.99
C PRO A 258 9.72 -5.11 21.06
N PRO A 259 8.67 -4.32 21.34
CA PRO A 259 8.26 -3.22 20.48
C PRO A 259 9.31 -2.11 20.46
N VAL A 260 9.40 -1.41 19.33
CA VAL A 260 10.17 -0.16 19.25
C VAL A 260 9.37 0.95 19.90
N GLU A 261 10.01 1.76 20.75
CA GLU A 261 9.41 2.99 21.26
C GLU A 261 9.29 4.01 20.14
N LEU A 262 8.07 4.19 19.64
CA LEU A 262 7.74 5.29 18.73
C LEU A 262 7.50 6.58 19.51
N PRO A 263 7.87 7.75 18.97
CA PRO A 263 7.40 9.01 19.53
C PRO A 263 5.86 8.97 19.58
N PRO A 264 5.24 9.55 20.63
CA PRO A 264 3.79 9.55 20.73
C PRO A 264 3.23 10.16 19.45
N ILE A 265 2.27 9.47 18.83
CA ILE A 265 1.51 10.02 17.71
C ILE A 265 1.01 11.39 18.19
N PRO A 266 1.35 12.50 17.51
CA PRO A 266 0.74 13.77 17.81
C PRO A 266 -0.72 13.62 17.40
N LEU A 267 -1.52 13.14 18.35
CA LEU A 267 -2.96 13.03 18.32
C LEU A 267 -3.53 14.45 18.33
N GLY A 268 -3.19 15.22 17.30
CA GLY A 268 -3.69 16.56 17.04
C GLY A 268 -5.20 16.46 17.01
N ALA A 269 -5.81 17.02 18.06
CA ALA A 269 -7.25 16.96 18.32
C ALA A 269 -7.84 15.58 18.03
N LEU A 270 -7.50 14.57 18.85
CA LEU A 270 -8.50 13.54 19.15
C LEU A 270 -9.83 14.28 19.33
N ARG A 271 -10.80 14.01 18.44
CA ARG A 271 -12.20 14.34 18.73
C ARG A 271 -12.41 13.86 20.15
N GLU A 272 -12.76 14.79 21.05
CA GLU A 272 -13.07 14.43 22.42
C GLU A 272 -14.04 13.25 22.34
N PRO A 273 -13.83 12.17 23.13
CA PRO A 273 -14.74 11.05 23.16
C PRO A 273 -16.15 11.62 23.23
N ILE A 274 -17.06 11.22 22.32
CA ILE A 274 -18.42 11.74 22.31
C ILE A 274 -19.05 11.39 23.65
N VAL A 275 -19.01 12.34 24.58
CA VAL A 275 -19.70 12.23 25.86
C VAL A 275 -21.16 12.42 25.54
N ARG A 276 -21.96 11.38 25.71
CA ARG A 276 -23.41 11.54 25.63
C ARG A 276 -23.81 12.54 26.71
N GLU A 277 -24.38 13.68 26.32
CA GLU A 277 -24.95 14.64 27.26
C GLU A 277 -26.08 14.01 28.08
N GLU A 278 -26.75 13.03 27.50
CA GLU A 278 -27.84 12.29 28.12
C GLU A 278 -27.36 10.99 28.78
N ALA A 279 -27.94 10.69 29.95
CA ALA A 279 -27.70 9.44 30.65
C ALA A 279 -28.02 8.23 29.76
N LYS A 280 -27.13 7.23 29.76
CA LYS A 280 -27.34 5.96 29.06
C LYS A 280 -28.64 5.32 29.57
N VAL A 281 -29.66 5.23 28.71
CA VAL A 281 -30.93 4.57 29.03
C VAL A 281 -30.66 3.11 29.40
N GLY A 282 -30.95 2.76 30.64
CA GLY A 282 -30.82 1.40 31.13
C GLY A 282 -31.86 0.48 30.51
N ARG A 283 -31.51 -0.79 30.33
CA ARG A 283 -32.37 -1.81 29.71
C ARG A 283 -33.77 -1.93 30.38
N ASN A 284 -33.88 -1.59 31.67
CA ASN A 284 -35.14 -1.62 32.43
C ASN A 284 -35.83 -0.25 32.60
N ASP A 285 -35.23 0.85 32.15
CA ASP A 285 -35.76 2.21 32.32
C ASP A 285 -36.94 2.46 31.39
N PRO A 286 -37.78 3.49 31.66
CA PRO A 286 -38.81 3.90 30.71
C PRO A 286 -38.23 4.18 29.34
N CYS A 287 -38.89 3.67 28.29
CA CYS A 287 -38.43 3.87 26.93
C CYS A 287 -38.62 5.35 26.51
N PRO A 288 -37.60 6.00 25.93
CA PRO A 288 -37.64 7.43 25.63
C PRO A 288 -38.69 7.81 24.56
N CYS A 289 -39.28 6.85 23.86
CA CYS A 289 -40.38 7.10 22.91
C CYS A 289 -41.73 7.48 23.55
N GLY A 290 -41.81 7.54 24.89
CA GLY A 290 -43.04 7.90 25.60
C GLY A 290 -44.09 6.79 25.69
N SER A 291 -43.78 5.56 25.24
CA SER A 291 -44.74 4.44 25.24
C SER A 291 -45.13 3.89 26.62
N GLY A 292 -44.50 4.37 27.70
CA GLY A 292 -44.69 3.84 29.06
C GLY A 292 -44.09 2.44 29.30
N ARG A 293 -43.51 1.80 28.29
CA ARG A 293 -42.86 0.47 28.38
C ARG A 293 -41.40 0.60 28.82
N LYS A 294 -40.85 -0.44 29.45
CA LYS A 294 -39.40 -0.56 29.69
C LYS A 294 -38.64 -0.62 28.36
N TYR A 295 -37.44 -0.03 28.28
CA TYR A 295 -36.64 0.05 27.06
C TYR A 295 -36.51 -1.30 26.36
N LYS A 296 -36.17 -2.37 27.11
CA LYS A 296 -36.06 -3.75 26.58
C LYS A 296 -37.34 -4.38 26.01
N LYS A 297 -38.51 -3.80 26.30
CA LYS A 297 -39.81 -4.27 25.79
C LYS A 297 -40.36 -3.34 24.71
N CYS A 298 -39.52 -2.45 24.18
CA CYS A 298 -39.85 -1.49 23.13
C CYS A 298 -38.64 -1.36 22.20
N HIS A 299 -37.96 -0.22 22.17
CA HIS A 299 -36.83 0.03 21.25
C HIS A 299 -35.54 -0.76 21.57
N GLY A 300 -35.44 -1.34 22.77
CA GLY A 300 -34.39 -2.28 23.15
C GLY A 300 -34.81 -3.74 23.09
N ALA A 301 -35.92 -4.05 22.41
CA ALA A 301 -36.36 -5.41 22.16
C ALA A 301 -35.59 -5.95 20.94
N ASN A 302 -34.41 -6.49 21.21
CA ASN A 302 -33.86 -7.58 20.40
C ASN A 302 -34.43 -8.90 20.94
#